data_AF-A0A9Q8ZXB4-F1
#
_entry.id   AF-A0A9Q8ZXB4-F1
#
_cell.length_a   1.000
_cell.length_b   1.000
_cell.length_c   1.000
_cell.angle_alpha   90.00
_cell.angle_beta   90.00
_cell.angle_gamma   90.00
#
_symmetry.space_group_name_H-M   'P 1'
#
loop_
_entity.id
_entity.type
_entity.pdbx_description
1 polymer ?
#
loop_
_entity_poly.entity_id
_entity_poly.type
_entity_poly.pdbx_seq_one_letter_code
_entity_poly.pdbx_strand_id
1 'polypeptide(L)' 'MSVAHSMNACIATRHKPGRGQTSSGGIRRARCTCCGLRLMRTAISRQWIIADEIG' A
#
# COMPACT_ATOMS: atom_id res chain seq x y z
N MET A 1 -1.06 22.41 7.69
CA MET A 1 0.27 21.76 7.76
C MET A 1 0.07 20.27 7.52
N SER A 2 0.37 19.79 6.31
CA SER A 2 0.23 18.38 5.96
C SER A 2 1.36 17.60 6.61
N VAL A 3 1.05 16.77 7.62
CA VAL A 3 2.03 15.88 8.25
C VAL A 3 2.60 14.93 7.20
N ALA A 4 3.85 15.18 6.77
CA ALA A 4 4.62 14.20 6.03
C ALA A 4 4.84 13.01 6.97
N HIS A 5 3.98 12.01 6.89
CA HIS A 5 4.15 10.76 7.64
C HIS A 5 5.41 10.07 7.10
N SER A 6 6.51 10.18 7.85
CA SER A 6 7.78 9.54 7.54
C SER A 6 7.57 8.04 7.31
N MET A 7 8.26 7.46 6.32
CA MET A 7 8.16 6.03 5.99
C MET A 7 8.32 5.12 7.22
N ASN A 8 9.14 5.53 8.19
CA ASN A 8 9.35 4.81 9.45
C ASN A 8 8.04 4.55 10.24
N ALA A 9 7.12 5.52 10.26
CA ALA A 9 5.83 5.36 10.91
C ALA A 9 4.92 4.38 10.15
N CYS A 10 5.06 4.30 8.82
CA CYS A 10 4.30 3.39 7.97
C CYS A 10 4.73 1.94 8.16
N ILE A 11 6.03 1.71 8.36
CA ILE A 11 6.60 0.39 8.64
C ILE A 11 6.10 -0.11 10.00
N ALA A 12 6.13 0.74 11.04
CA ALA A 12 5.67 0.38 12.38
C ALA A 12 4.16 0.09 12.45
N THR A 13 3.33 0.88 11.75
CA THR A 13 1.86 0.79 11.81
C THR A 13 1.23 -0.14 10.77
N ARG A 14 2.05 -0.76 9.91
CA ARG A 14 1.69 -1.43 8.65
C ARG A 14 1.04 -0.47 7.65
N HIS A 15 1.42 -0.63 6.38
CA HIS A 15 0.87 0.20 5.30
C HIS A 15 -0.65 0.05 5.17
N LYS A 16 -1.35 1.17 5.20
CA LYS A 16 -2.81 1.23 5.05
C LYS A 16 -3.20 1.61 3.62
N PRO A 17 -4.04 0.83 2.93
CA PRO A 17 -4.53 1.16 1.59
C PRO A 17 -5.46 2.38 1.62
N GLY A 18 -5.25 3.30 0.69
CA GLY A 18 -6.14 4.45 0.47
C GLY A 18 -7.43 4.10 -0.26
N ARG A 19 -8.33 5.08 -0.36
CA ARG A 19 -9.65 4.92 -0.99
C ARG A 19 -9.59 4.56 -2.48
N GLY A 20 -8.54 4.98 -3.19
CA GLY A 20 -8.31 4.62 -4.59
C GLY A 20 -7.74 3.21 -4.72
N GLN A 21 -8.62 2.21 -4.76
CA GLN A 21 -8.27 0.81 -4.99
C GLN A 21 -8.66 0.39 -6.40
N THR A 22 -7.73 -0.19 -7.15
CA THR A 22 -8.02 -0.82 -8.44
C THR A 22 -7.86 -2.33 -8.33
N SER A 23 -8.73 -3.10 -8.99
CA SER A 23 -8.68 -4.55 -9.00
C SER A 23 -8.54 -5.03 -10.44
N SER A 24 -7.52 -5.85 -10.72
CA SER A 24 -7.31 -6.46 -12.04
C SER A 24 -6.74 -7.86 -11.86
N GLY A 25 -7.37 -8.87 -12.46
CA GLY A 25 -6.89 -10.26 -12.46
C GLY A 25 -6.63 -10.86 -11.06
N GLY A 26 -7.47 -10.55 -10.07
CA GLY A 26 -7.28 -11.02 -8.68
C GLY A 26 -6.22 -10.26 -7.87
N ILE A 27 -5.61 -9.23 -8.46
CA ILE A 27 -4.65 -8.35 -7.80
C ILE A 27 -5.35 -7.02 -7.49
N ARG A 28 -5.34 -6.62 -6.21
CA ARG A 28 -5.81 -5.31 -5.77
C ARG A 28 -4.61 -4.39 -5.56
N ARG A 29 -4.64 -3.21 -6.16
CA ARG A 29 -3.61 -2.18 -6.00
C ARG A 29 -4.20 -0.97 -5.28
N ALA A 30 -3.43 -0.34 -4.42
CA ALA A 30 -3.81 0.87 -3.69
C ALA A 30 -2.57 1.75 -3.46
N ARG A 31 -2.75 3.02 -3.09
CA ARG A 31 -1.65 3.84 -2.54
C ARG A 31 -1.75 3.89 -1.03
N CYS A 32 -0.61 3.82 -0.35
CA CYS A 32 -0.58 3.98 1.09
C CYS A 32 -1.02 5.39 1.47
N THR A 33 -1.95 5.52 2.41
CA THR A 33 -2.40 6.84 2.90
C THR A 33 -1.32 7.57 3.70
N CYS A 34 -0.33 6.84 4.20
CA CYS A 34 0.70 7.37 5.08
C CYS A 34 1.93 7.86 4.29
N CYS A 35 2.52 7.01 3.44
CA CYS A 35 3.73 7.34 2.66
C CYS A 35 3.51 7.47 1.14
N GLY A 36 2.30 7.24 0.63
CA GLY A 36 2.01 7.32 -0.81
C GLY A 36 2.53 6.14 -1.65
N LEU A 37 3.31 5.22 -1.08
CA LEU A 37 3.83 4.04 -1.78
C LEU A 37 2.72 3.19 -2.38
N ARG A 38 3.01 2.53 -3.51
CA ARG A 38 2.08 1.58 -4.12
C ARG A 38 2.03 0.32 -3.27
N LEU A 39 0.84 -0.10 -2.93
CA LEU A 39 0.54 -1.34 -2.25
C LEU A 39 -0.13 -2.29 -3.22
N MET A 40 0.18 -3.56 -3.09
CA MET A 40 -0.42 -4.66 -3.83
C MET A 40 -0.92 -5.72 -2.85
N ARG A 41 -2.09 -6.27 -3.17
CA ARG A 41 -2.71 -7.38 -2.47
C ARG A 41 -3.07 -8.43 -3.50
N THR A 42 -2.41 -9.58 -3.42
CA THR A 42 -2.72 -10.72 -4.29
C THR A 42 -3.92 -11.49 -3.74
N ALA A 43 -4.56 -12.28 -4.60
CA ALA A 43 -5.61 -13.20 -4.19
C ALA A 43 -5.14 -14.22 -3.13
N ILE A 44 -3.83 -14.53 -3.14
CA ILE A 44 -3.21 -15.56 -2.29
C ILE A 44 -2.92 -15.02 -0.88
N SER A 45 -2.16 -13.91 -0.76
CA SER A 45 -1.66 -13.49 0.55
C SER A 45 -2.72 -12.77 1.39
N ARG A 46 -3.76 -12.21 0.74
CA ARG A 46 -4.75 -11.30 1.36
C ARG A 46 -4.12 -10.16 2.19
N GLN A 47 -2.81 -9.95 2.14
CA GLN A 47 -2.05 -8.92 2.83
C GLN A 47 -1.66 -7.82 1.84
N TRP A 48 -1.59 -6.59 2.33
CA TRP A 48 -1.09 -5.46 1.56
C TRP A 48 0.43 -5.39 1.73
N ILE A 49 1.16 -5.61 0.63
CA ILE A 49 2.62 -5.50 0.55
C ILE A 49 3.01 -4.31 -0.33
N ILE A 50 4.23 -3.80 -0.16
CA ILE A 50 4.77 -2.74 -1.02
C ILE A 50 4.99 -3.35 -2.41
N ALA A 51 4.51 -2.66 -3.45
CA ALA A 51 4.57 -3.11 -4.84
C ALA A 51 5.81 -2.60 -5.59
N ASP A 52 6.75 -1.97 -4.87
CA ASP A 52 7.87 -1.19 -5.42
C ASP A 52 9.03 -2.07 -5.95
N GLU A 53 9.04 -3.37 -5.67
CA GLU A 53 10.14 -4.28 -6.03
C GLU A 53 9.71 -5.58 -6.73
N ILE A 54 8.54 -5.63 -7.36
CA ILE A 54 8.19 -6.77 -8.21
C ILE A 54 8.42 -6.35 -9.67
N GLY A 55 9.70 -6.38 -10.07
CA GLY A 55 10.16 -6.24 -11.44
C GLY A 55 9.80 -7.45 -12.31
#